data_AF-A0A355T2S9-F1
#
_entry.id   AF-A0A355T2S9-F1
#
_cell.length_a   1.000
_cell.length_b   1.000
_cell.length_c   1.000
_cell.angle_alpha   90.00
_cell.angle_beta   90.00
_cell.angle_gamma   90.00
#
_symmetry.space_group_name_H-M   'P 1'
#
loop_
_entity.id
_entity.type
_entity.pdbx_description
1 polymer ?
#
loop_
_entity_poly.entity_id
_entity_poly.type
_entity_poly.pdbx_seq_one_letter_code
_entity_poly.pdbx_strand_id
1 'polypeptide(L)'
;FEDFQTPNAYRLLNTYRDQVLCFNDDIQGTAAVALAGVYASTRISDKKFENLKIMFLGAGSAATGIADLICAAFQKKGLPDDEARARLWFVDVEGLVVESRADLMPHNLPYAHEHRELDFLSAIQTIKPDVLIGATGAPGTFT
;
A
#
# COMPACT_ATOMS: atom_id res chain seq x y z
N PHE A 1 7.64 -17.83 3.54
CA PHE A 1 8.88 -17.10 3.20
C PHE A 1 8.96 -15.91 4.10
N GLU A 2 10.16 -15.61 4.58
CA GLU A 2 10.43 -14.59 5.59
C GLU A 2 11.76 -13.90 5.26
N ASP A 3 11.87 -12.60 5.53
CA ASP A 3 13.12 -11.82 5.54
C ASP A 3 13.91 -11.86 4.22
N PHE A 4 13.22 -12.03 3.09
CA PHE A 4 13.81 -11.88 1.77
C PHE A 4 13.74 -10.42 1.31
N GLN A 5 14.81 -9.93 0.69
CA GLN A 5 14.76 -8.62 -0.01
C GLN A 5 13.58 -8.58 -0.99
N THR A 6 12.90 -7.44 -1.06
CA THR A 6 11.63 -7.25 -1.81
C THR A 6 11.61 -7.89 -3.20
N PRO A 7 12.63 -7.73 -4.08
CA PRO A 7 12.60 -8.39 -5.40
C PRO A 7 12.58 -9.91 -5.32
N ASN A 8 13.33 -10.50 -4.38
CA ASN A 8 13.36 -11.94 -4.16
C ASN A 8 12.10 -12.44 -3.46
N ALA A 9 11.55 -11.68 -2.50
CA ALA A 9 10.29 -12.02 -1.84
C ALA A 9 9.16 -12.17 -2.86
N TYR A 10 8.98 -11.20 -3.76
CA TYR A 10 7.98 -11.27 -4.84
C TYR A 10 8.28 -12.40 -5.84
N ARG A 11 9.54 -12.53 -6.29
CA ARG A 11 9.91 -13.59 -7.23
C ARG A 11 9.60 -14.98 -6.69
N LEU A 12 10.00 -15.27 -5.45
CA LEU A 12 9.76 -16.56 -4.80
C LEU A 12 8.26 -16.81 -4.61
N LEU A 13 7.52 -15.81 -4.10
CA LEU A 13 6.08 -15.92 -3.91
C LEU A 13 5.36 -16.22 -5.23
N ASN A 14 5.63 -15.45 -6.28
CA ASN A 14 4.97 -15.63 -7.58
C ASN A 14 5.35 -16.94 -8.27
N THR A 15 6.56 -17.45 -8.02
CA THR A 15 7.00 -18.74 -8.58
C THR A 15 6.25 -19.90 -7.92
N TYR A 16 6.15 -19.89 -6.59
CA TYR A 16 5.79 -21.09 -5.83
C TYR A 16 4.35 -21.15 -5.31
N ARG A 17 3.64 -20.01 -5.22
CA ARG A 17 2.30 -19.93 -4.60
C ARG A 17 1.25 -20.89 -5.18
N ASP A 18 1.36 -21.23 -6.45
CA ASP A 18 0.42 -22.14 -7.14
C ASP A 18 0.98 -23.56 -7.33
N GLN A 19 2.19 -23.83 -6.83
CA GLN A 19 2.89 -25.12 -6.97
C GLN A 19 3.03 -25.87 -5.64
N VAL A 20 3.18 -25.14 -4.53
CA VAL A 20 3.33 -25.71 -3.19
C VAL A 20 2.54 -24.89 -2.17
N LEU A 21 2.22 -25.50 -1.03
CA LEU A 21 1.53 -24.83 0.07
C LEU A 21 2.49 -23.87 0.78
N CYS A 22 2.61 -22.66 0.24
CA CYS A 22 3.46 -21.61 0.79
C CYS A 22 2.78 -20.24 0.73
N PHE A 23 3.24 -19.34 1.59
CA PHE A 23 2.91 -17.92 1.57
C PHE A 23 4.14 -17.14 2.05
N ASN A 24 4.11 -15.81 1.93
CA ASN A 24 5.14 -14.92 2.47
C ASN A 24 4.54 -14.05 3.60
N ASP A 25 5.08 -14.08 4.82
CA ASP A 25 4.49 -13.37 5.97
C ASP A 25 4.71 -11.85 5.88
N ASP A 26 5.90 -11.42 5.45
CA ASP A 26 6.23 -10.01 5.21
C ASP A 26 5.25 -9.32 4.24
N ILE A 27 4.78 -10.06 3.23
CA ILE A 27 3.83 -9.57 2.22
C ILE A 27 2.39 -9.82 2.67
N GLN A 28 2.02 -11.09 2.89
CA GLN A 28 0.62 -11.50 3.04
C GLN A 28 0.15 -11.49 4.50
N GLY A 29 1.03 -11.88 5.43
CA GLY A 29 0.74 -11.83 6.87
C GLY A 29 0.58 -10.39 7.36
N THR A 30 1.56 -9.55 7.04
CA THR A 30 1.53 -8.10 7.34
C THR A 30 0.32 -7.42 6.69
N ALA A 31 -0.01 -7.76 5.44
CA ALA A 31 -1.22 -7.26 4.78
C ALA A 31 -2.51 -7.62 5.54
N ALA A 32 -2.63 -8.88 5.98
CA ALA A 32 -3.81 -9.35 6.68
C ALA A 32 -4.04 -8.62 8.00
N VAL A 33 -3.00 -8.47 8.83
CA VAL A 33 -3.12 -7.78 10.12
C VAL A 33 -3.35 -6.27 9.94
N ALA A 34 -2.72 -5.64 8.95
CA ALA A 34 -2.94 -4.22 8.65
C ALA A 34 -4.39 -3.96 8.19
N LEU A 35 -4.92 -4.75 7.25
CA LEU A 35 -6.31 -4.65 6.82
C LEU A 35 -7.28 -4.86 7.99
N ALA A 36 -7.00 -5.82 8.87
CA ALA A 36 -7.82 -6.04 10.06
C ALA A 36 -7.86 -4.79 10.97
N GLY A 37 -6.71 -4.13 11.16
CA GLY A 37 -6.60 -2.85 11.88
C GLY A 37 -7.43 -1.74 11.24
N VAL A 38 -7.34 -1.58 9.90
CA VAL A 38 -8.15 -0.59 9.16
C VAL A 38 -9.64 -0.89 9.27
N TYR A 39 -10.07 -2.14 9.17
CA TYR A 39 -11.47 -2.50 9.41
C TYR A 39 -11.91 -2.18 10.84
N ALA A 40 -11.07 -2.45 11.83
CA ALA A 40 -11.39 -2.13 13.22
C ALA A 40 -11.53 -0.61 13.44
N SER A 41 -10.66 0.21 12.82
CA SER A 41 -10.69 1.67 12.98
C SER A 41 -11.97 2.29 12.42
N THR A 42 -12.60 1.70 11.39
CA THR A 42 -13.90 2.20 10.86
C THR A 42 -15.03 2.20 11.89
N ARG A 43 -14.93 1.38 12.94
CA ARG A 43 -15.92 1.33 14.03
C ARG A 43 -15.89 2.57 14.93
N ILE A 44 -14.81 3.35 14.86
CA ILE A 44 -14.60 4.56 15.66
C ILE A 44 -14.43 5.83 14.80
N SER A 45 -14.17 5.70 13.50
CA SER A 45 -13.84 6.84 12.63
C SER A 45 -15.02 7.47 11.89
N ASP A 46 -16.27 7.05 12.17
CA ASP A 46 -17.51 7.46 11.47
C ASP A 46 -17.39 7.50 9.93
N LYS A 47 -16.54 6.62 9.38
CA LYS A 47 -16.28 6.49 7.94
C LYS A 47 -16.44 5.04 7.53
N LYS A 48 -17.17 4.85 6.44
CA LYS A 48 -17.27 3.53 5.80
C LYS A 48 -15.92 3.14 5.21
N PHE A 49 -15.58 1.86 5.29
CA PHE A 49 -14.31 1.32 4.79
C PHE A 49 -14.08 1.71 3.33
N GLU A 50 -15.06 1.47 2.46
CA GLU A 50 -14.99 1.76 1.02
C GLU A 50 -14.82 3.25 0.67
N ASN A 51 -15.03 4.14 1.64
CA ASN A 51 -14.85 5.59 1.47
C ASN A 51 -13.45 6.08 1.89
N LEU A 52 -12.63 5.22 2.50
CA LEU A 52 -11.31 5.59 3.00
C LEU A 52 -10.36 5.93 1.85
N LYS A 53 -9.52 6.93 2.08
CA LYS A 53 -8.29 7.19 1.34
C LYS A 53 -7.09 6.86 2.22
N ILE A 54 -6.16 6.05 1.72
CA ILE A 54 -5.06 5.51 2.52
C ILE A 54 -3.74 5.93 1.89
N MET A 55 -2.82 6.43 2.72
CA MET A 55 -1.48 6.79 2.31
C MET A 55 -0.45 5.92 3.04
N PHE A 56 0.51 5.40 2.28
CA PHE A 56 1.65 4.64 2.76
C PHE A 56 2.90 5.51 2.70
N LEU A 57 3.64 5.57 3.81
CA LEU A 57 5.02 6.06 3.81
C LEU A 57 5.97 4.87 3.75
N GLY A 58 6.62 4.69 2.60
CA GLY A 58 7.35 3.49 2.19
C GLY A 58 6.62 2.77 1.05
N ALA A 59 7.38 2.29 0.05
CA ALA A 59 6.87 1.61 -1.15
C ALA A 59 7.58 0.26 -1.42
N GLY A 60 7.92 -0.45 -0.33
CA GLY A 60 8.50 -1.80 -0.35
C GLY A 60 7.45 -2.91 -0.31
N SER A 61 7.89 -4.17 -0.20
CA SER A 61 7.02 -5.36 -0.23
C SER A 61 5.88 -5.33 0.81
N ALA A 62 6.15 -4.89 2.03
CA ALA A 62 5.12 -4.82 3.08
C ALA A 62 4.03 -3.79 2.71
N ALA A 63 4.42 -2.57 2.36
CA ALA A 63 3.47 -1.50 2.00
C ALA A 63 2.58 -1.88 0.82
N THR A 64 3.20 -2.40 -0.25
CA THR A 64 2.47 -2.81 -1.46
C THR A 64 1.61 -4.04 -1.21
N GLY A 65 2.08 -5.02 -0.43
CA GLY A 65 1.26 -6.18 -0.03
C GLY A 65 0.00 -5.77 0.75
N ILE A 66 0.12 -4.80 1.67
CA ILE A 66 -1.03 -4.23 2.39
C ILE A 66 -1.98 -3.56 1.39
N ALA A 67 -1.47 -2.74 0.47
CA ALA A 67 -2.29 -2.05 -0.52
C ALA A 67 -3.01 -3.00 -1.48
N ASP A 68 -2.35 -4.07 -1.94
CA ASP A 68 -2.94 -5.10 -2.80
C ASP A 68 -4.14 -5.75 -2.11
N LEU A 69 -3.98 -6.12 -0.83
CA LEU A 69 -5.05 -6.75 -0.07
C LEU A 69 -6.19 -5.78 0.25
N ILE A 70 -5.88 -4.51 0.55
CA ILE A 70 -6.90 -3.47 0.73
C ILE A 70 -7.65 -3.21 -0.59
N CYS A 71 -6.95 -3.17 -1.72
CA CYS A 71 -7.56 -3.01 -3.04
C CYS A 71 -8.56 -4.15 -3.32
N ALA A 72 -8.16 -5.40 -3.09
CA ALA A 72 -9.06 -6.55 -3.19
C ALA A 72 -10.25 -6.45 -2.22
N ALA A 73 -10.02 -5.93 -1.01
CA ALA A 73 -11.08 -5.71 -0.02
C ALA A 73 -12.06 -4.59 -0.42
N PHE A 74 -11.59 -3.51 -1.07
CA PHE A 74 -12.44 -2.48 -1.69
C PHE A 74 -13.28 -3.07 -2.82
N GLN A 75 -12.67 -3.89 -3.69
CA GLN A 75 -13.40 -4.57 -4.76
C GLN A 75 -14.48 -5.50 -4.21
N LYS A 76 -14.19 -6.22 -3.12
CA LYS A 76 -15.18 -7.05 -2.41
C LYS A 76 -16.34 -6.23 -1.81
N LYS A 77 -16.16 -4.92 -1.59
CA LYS A 77 -17.22 -3.98 -1.20
C LYS A 77 -17.97 -3.37 -2.39
N GLY A 78 -17.59 -3.72 -3.62
CA GLY A 78 -18.26 -3.31 -4.85
C GLY A 78 -17.58 -2.17 -5.60
N LEU A 79 -16.37 -1.75 -5.20
CA LEU A 79 -15.62 -0.74 -5.96
C LEU A 79 -15.01 -1.36 -7.22
N PRO A 80 -15.06 -0.66 -8.37
CA PRO A 80 -14.20 -0.95 -9.51
C PRO A 80 -12.70 -0.97 -9.14
N ASP A 81 -11.87 -1.72 -9.88
CA ASP A 81 -10.42 -1.84 -9.60
C ASP A 81 -9.70 -0.49 -9.69
N ASP A 82 -10.02 0.33 -10.68
CA ASP A 82 -9.48 1.68 -10.86
C ASP A 82 -9.87 2.62 -9.71
N GLU A 83 -11.15 2.62 -9.30
CA GLU A 83 -11.60 3.38 -8.13
C GLU A 83 -10.96 2.90 -6.82
N ALA A 84 -10.75 1.59 -6.67
CA ALA A 84 -10.08 1.02 -5.52
C ALA A 84 -8.61 1.45 -5.46
N ARG A 85 -7.89 1.43 -6.59
CA ARG A 85 -6.49 1.88 -6.68
C ARG A 85 -6.34 3.38 -6.47
N ALA A 86 -7.25 4.20 -7.00
CA ALA A 86 -7.24 5.66 -6.85
C ALA A 86 -7.33 6.13 -5.37
N ARG A 87 -7.73 5.25 -4.46
CA ARG A 87 -7.80 5.51 -3.01
C ARG A 87 -6.50 5.21 -2.27
N LEU A 88 -5.52 4.58 -2.91
CA LEU A 88 -4.29 4.10 -2.30
C LEU A 88 -3.11 4.90 -2.83
N TRP A 89 -2.41 5.59 -1.93
CA TRP A 89 -1.34 6.54 -2.25
C TRP A 89 -0.05 6.13 -1.59
N PHE A 90 1.09 6.33 -2.27
CA PHE A 90 2.40 5.95 -1.76
C PHE A 90 3.35 7.14 -1.78
N VAL A 91 4.20 7.23 -0.77
CA VAL A 91 5.35 8.14 -0.72
C VAL A 91 6.58 7.32 -0.41
N ASP A 92 7.61 7.41 -1.23
CA ASP A 92 8.92 6.78 -0.99
C ASP A 92 10.02 7.83 -0.75
N VAL A 93 11.28 7.44 -0.87
CA VAL A 93 12.43 8.31 -0.59
C VAL A 93 12.53 9.49 -1.55
N GLU A 94 11.99 9.37 -2.77
CA GLU A 94 11.98 10.43 -3.79
C GLU A 94 10.66 11.23 -3.77
N GLY A 95 9.73 10.89 -2.85
CA GLY A 95 8.47 11.60 -2.67
C GLY A 95 7.24 10.80 -3.14
N LEU A 96 6.18 11.50 -3.50
CA LEU A 96 4.92 10.90 -3.95
C LEU A 96 5.15 10.00 -5.18
N VAL A 97 4.59 8.80 -5.15
CA VAL A 97 4.59 7.87 -6.28
C VAL A 97 3.51 8.33 -7.26
N VAL A 98 3.93 8.80 -8.44
CA VAL A 98 3.08 9.38 -9.48
C VAL A 98 3.52 8.91 -10.86
N GLU A 99 2.62 8.98 -11.85
CA GLU A 99 2.84 8.46 -13.20
C GLU A 99 4.05 9.10 -13.93
N SER A 100 4.39 10.36 -13.64
CA SER A 100 5.52 11.05 -14.27
C SER A 100 6.90 10.51 -13.87
N ARG A 101 6.98 9.70 -12.81
CA ARG A 101 8.23 9.16 -12.28
C ARG A 101 8.71 7.94 -13.08
N ALA A 102 9.97 7.98 -13.53
CA ALA A 102 10.58 6.92 -14.33
C ALA A 102 11.34 5.86 -13.51
N ASP A 103 11.51 6.08 -12.21
CA ASP A 103 12.31 5.26 -11.29
C ASP A 103 11.51 4.21 -10.51
N LEU A 104 10.21 4.08 -10.81
CA LEU A 104 9.28 3.24 -10.07
C LEU A 104 9.52 1.74 -10.28
N MET A 105 9.40 0.99 -9.20
CA MET A 105 9.41 -0.48 -9.24
C MET A 105 8.12 -1.04 -9.82
N PRO A 106 8.16 -2.20 -10.51
CA PRO A 106 6.97 -2.77 -11.17
C PRO A 106 5.76 -2.96 -10.25
N HIS A 107 5.99 -3.28 -8.98
CA HIS A 107 4.92 -3.48 -7.99
C HIS A 107 4.28 -2.16 -7.51
N ASN A 108 4.91 -1.01 -7.75
CA ASN A 108 4.39 0.31 -7.42
C ASN A 108 3.61 0.96 -8.57
N LEU A 109 3.86 0.53 -9.82
CA LEU A 109 3.21 1.09 -11.02
C LEU A 109 1.67 1.12 -10.95
N PRO A 110 0.97 0.10 -10.41
CA PRO A 110 -0.48 0.15 -10.30
C PRO A 110 -1.04 1.25 -9.36
N TYR A 111 -0.16 1.91 -8.60
CA TYR A 111 -0.50 2.98 -7.65
C TYR A 111 0.10 4.33 -8.03
N ALA A 112 0.71 4.42 -9.22
CA ALA A 112 1.26 5.66 -9.77
C ALA A 112 0.14 6.45 -10.46
N HIS A 113 -0.44 7.41 -9.74
CA HIS A 113 -1.56 8.22 -10.23
C HIS A 113 -1.07 9.42 -11.06
N GLU A 114 -1.90 9.92 -11.97
CA GLU A 114 -1.68 11.21 -12.64
C GLU A 114 -1.77 12.33 -11.59
N HIS A 115 -0.61 12.80 -11.14
CA HIS A 115 -0.50 13.86 -10.16
C HIS A 115 0.89 14.49 -10.24
N ARG A 116 1.03 15.75 -9.81
CA ARG A 116 2.36 16.38 -9.68
C ARG A 116 3.18 15.70 -8.60
N GLU A 117 4.49 15.67 -8.77
CA GLU A 117 5.42 15.25 -7.72
C GLU A 117 5.29 16.16 -6.49
N LEU A 118 5.31 15.54 -5.30
CA LEU A 118 5.18 16.21 -4.01
C LEU A 118 6.08 15.52 -2.99
N ASP A 119 6.61 16.30 -2.04
CA ASP A 119 7.20 15.74 -0.83
C ASP A 119 6.12 15.14 0.10
N PHE A 120 6.55 14.44 1.15
CA PHE A 120 5.66 13.74 2.07
C PHE A 120 4.63 14.67 2.74
N LEU A 121 5.06 15.83 3.24
CA LEU A 121 4.18 16.76 3.95
C LEU A 121 3.16 17.38 3.01
N SER A 122 3.60 17.82 1.82
CA SER A 122 2.74 18.39 0.79
C SER A 122 1.76 17.36 0.25
N ALA A 123 2.17 16.10 0.15
CA ALA A 123 1.29 14.99 -0.21
C ALA A 123 0.17 14.82 0.81
N ILE A 124 0.47 14.80 2.12
CA ILE A 124 -0.57 14.73 3.16
C ILE A 124 -1.55 15.91 3.03
N GLN A 125 -1.04 17.14 2.90
CA GLN A 125 -1.89 18.34 2.83
C GLN A 125 -2.78 18.38 1.58
N THR A 126 -2.27 17.87 0.46
CA THR A 126 -2.98 17.85 -0.82
C THR A 126 -3.97 16.69 -0.89
N ILE A 127 -3.52 15.48 -0.59
CA ILE A 127 -4.28 14.25 -0.76
C ILE A 127 -5.29 14.06 0.38
N LYS A 128 -4.97 14.52 1.59
CA LYS A 128 -5.79 14.41 2.81
C LYS A 128 -6.24 12.96 3.05
N PRO A 129 -5.30 12.02 3.28
CA PRO A 129 -5.65 10.63 3.57
C PRO A 129 -6.38 10.52 4.92
N ASP A 130 -7.26 9.53 5.01
CA ASP A 130 -7.98 9.16 6.23
C ASP A 130 -7.14 8.25 7.13
N VAL A 131 -6.25 7.46 6.51
CA VAL A 131 -5.36 6.52 7.16
C VAL A 131 -3.95 6.76 6.64
N LEU A 132 -2.99 6.90 7.55
CA LEU A 132 -1.57 6.98 7.25
C LEU A 132 -0.87 5.75 7.83
N ILE A 133 -0.22 4.96 6.97
CA ILE A 133 0.50 3.73 7.34
C ILE A 133 2.00 3.95 7.10
N GLY A 134 2.79 3.89 8.16
CA GLY A 134 4.25 3.90 8.06
C GLY A 134 4.78 2.48 7.84
N ALA A 135 5.38 2.22 6.68
CA ALA A 135 6.02 0.97 6.32
C ALA A 135 7.45 1.26 5.80
N THR A 136 8.20 2.00 6.60
CA THR A 136 9.57 2.44 6.36
C THR A 136 10.45 2.11 7.57
N GLY A 137 11.73 1.83 7.33
CA GLY A 137 12.73 1.64 8.39
C GLY A 137 13.28 2.96 8.97
N ALA A 138 12.84 4.12 8.47
CA ALA A 138 13.31 5.42 8.93
C ALA A 138 12.58 5.85 10.22
N PRO A 139 13.28 6.08 11.33
CA PRO A 139 12.66 6.53 12.58
C PRO A 139 12.25 8.01 12.51
N GLY A 140 11.22 8.39 13.28
CA GLY A 140 10.85 9.79 13.50
C GLY A 140 10.28 10.50 12.27
N THR A 141 9.70 9.78 11.31
CA THR A 141 9.14 10.37 10.10
C THR A 141 7.76 11.00 10.28
N PHE A 142 7.01 10.62 11.31
CA PHE A 142 5.73 11.24 11.69
C PHE A 142 5.99 12.24 12.82
N THR A 143 6.24 13.49 12.44
CA THR A 143 6.51 14.62 13.35
C THR A 143 5.36 15.61 13.39
#